data_AF-A0AAW9QP14-F1
#
_entry.id   AF-A0AAW9QP14-F1
#
_cell.length_a   1.000
_cell.length_b   1.000
_cell.length_c   1.000
_cell.angle_alpha   90.00
_cell.angle_beta   90.00
_cell.angle_gamma   90.00
#
_symmetry.space_group_name_H-M   'P 1'
#
loop_
_entity.id
_entity.type
_entity.pdbx_description
1 polymer ?
#
loop_
_entity_poly.entity_id
_entity_poly.type
_entity_poly.pdbx_seq_one_letter_code
_entity_poly.pdbx_strand_id
1 'polypeptide(L)' 'MIDINDSIKNYSYLVEFSSEDEAYLAKCLELGIVAHGESQEEAIQEIKEAVRVHLSMLLEDGDEIPRPKSTIALL' A
#
# COMPACT_ATOMS: atom_id res chain seq x y z
N MET A 1 -4.95 7.67 -18.86
CA MET A 1 -5.61 6.68 -17.99
C MET A 1 -4.61 6.35 -16.90
N ILE A 2 -4.95 6.57 -15.63
CA ILE A 2 -4.04 6.27 -14.53
C ILE A 2 -3.86 4.74 -14.48
N ASP A 3 -2.61 4.27 -14.53
CA ASP A 3 -2.33 2.86 -14.29
C ASP A 3 -2.17 2.64 -12.79
N ILE A 4 -3.22 2.10 -12.16
CA ILE A 4 -3.21 1.81 -10.73
C ILE A 4 -2.10 0.81 -10.36
N ASN A 5 -1.64 -0.04 -11.28
CA ASN A 5 -0.53 -0.96 -11.01
C ASN A 5 0.81 -0.22 -10.91
N ASP A 6 0.98 0.89 -11.62
CA ASP A 6 2.14 1.76 -11.45
C ASP A 6 2.10 2.46 -10.08
N SER A 7 0.92 2.92 -9.66
CA SER A 7 0.71 3.51 -8.33
C SER A 7 1.08 2.52 -7.21
N ILE A 8 0.56 1.29 -7.28
CA ILE A 8 0.86 0.22 -6.29
C ILE A 8 2.37 -0.04 -6.17
N LYS A 9 3.10 -0.02 -7.29
CA LYS A 9 4.56 -0.27 -7.30
C LYS A 9 5.37 0.87 -6.69
N ASN A 10 4.91 2.10 -6.88
CA ASN A 10 5.64 3.31 -6.50
C ASN A 10 5.21 3.87 -5.14
N TYR A 11 4.13 3.36 -4.54
CA TYR A 11 3.73 3.67 -3.17
C TYR A 11 4.74 3.16 -2.13
N SER A 12 4.77 3.84 -0.99
CA SER A 12 5.67 3.52 0.11
C SER A 12 4.98 2.58 1.09
N TYR A 13 5.65 1.48 1.41
CA TYR A 13 5.18 0.49 2.38
C TYR A 13 6.13 0.42 3.56
N LEU A 14 5.58 0.53 4.76
CA LEU A 14 6.30 0.29 6.02
C LEU A 14 5.83 -1.04 6.60
N VAL A 15 6.75 -1.90 6.99
CA VAL A 15 6.45 -3.18 7.63
C VAL A 15 7.12 -3.24 8.99
N GLU A 16 6.34 -3.54 10.02
CA GLU A 16 6.82 -3.66 11.40
C GLU A 16 6.16 -4.86 12.08
N PHE A 17 6.83 -5.48 13.05
CA PHE A 17 6.21 -6.51 13.88
C PHE A 17 5.40 -5.85 15.00
N SER A 18 4.12 -6.15 15.11
CA SER A 18 3.27 -5.76 16.23
C SER A 18 3.31 -6.84 17.30
N SER A 19 3.82 -6.48 18.48
CA SER A 19 3.77 -7.39 19.64
C SER A 19 2.37 -7.49 20.25
N GLU A 20 1.48 -6.55 19.95
CA GLU A 20 0.07 -6.58 20.40
C GLU A 20 -0.75 -7.56 19.57
N ASP A 21 -0.55 -7.57 18.25
CA ASP A 21 -1.26 -8.44 17.30
C ASP A 21 -0.53 -9.78 17.06
N GLU A 22 0.69 -9.94 17.60
CA GLU A 22 1.60 -11.06 17.32
C GLU A 22 1.77 -11.33 15.81
N ALA A 23 1.81 -10.27 15.00
CA ALA A 23 1.82 -10.33 13.54
C ALA A 23 2.67 -9.21 12.92
N TYR A 24 3.05 -9.37 11.65
CA TYR A 24 3.60 -8.27 10.86
C TYR A 24 2.49 -7.38 10.34
N LEU A 25 2.65 -6.07 10.51
CA LEU A 25 1.75 -5.04 10.00
C LEU A 25 2.44 -4.32 8.85
N ALA A 26 1.81 -4.31 7.68
CA ALA A 26 2.24 -3.53 6.54
C ALA A 26 1.29 -2.36 6.31
N LYS A 27 1.84 -1.14 6.26
CA LYS A 27 1.10 0.11 6.07
C LYS A 27 1.44 0.74 4.73
N CYS A 28 0.42 1.06 3.92
CA CYS A 28 0.57 1.94 2.76
C CYS A 28 0.53 3.40 3.22
N LEU A 29 1.60 4.16 2.99
CA LEU A 29 1.71 5.53 3.51
C LEU A 29 0.80 6.52 2.78
N GLU A 30 0.53 6.30 1.50
CA GLU A 30 -0.29 7.15 0.64
C GLU A 30 -1.78 7.04 1.01
N LEU A 31 -2.26 5.83 1.29
CA LEU A 31 -3.67 5.56 1.60
C LEU A 31 -3.97 5.47 3.10
N GLY A 32 -2.94 5.30 3.94
CA GLY A 32 -3.10 5.17 5.39
C GLY A 32 -3.72 3.85 5.85
N ILE A 33 -3.90 2.88 4.95
CA ILE A 33 -4.43 1.55 5.25
C ILE A 33 -3.32 0.59 5.74
N VAL A 34 -3.73 -0.43 6.49
CA VAL A 34 -2.85 -1.44 7.09
C VAL A 34 -3.39 -2.85 6.80
N ALA A 35 -2.49 -3.81 6.60
CA ALA A 35 -2.81 -5.23 6.49
C ALA A 35 -1.86 -6.05 7.36
N HIS A 36 -2.32 -7.22 7.79
CA HIS A 36 -1.58 -8.12 8.66
C HIS A 36 -0.96 -9.27 7.84
N GLY A 37 0.06 -9.92 8.39
CA GLY A 37 0.59 -11.19 7.87
C GLY A 37 1.42 -11.91 8.94
N GLU A 38 1.57 -13.23 8.80
CA GLU A 38 2.43 -14.05 9.67
C GLU A 38 3.93 -13.83 9.37
N SER A 39 4.23 -13.25 8.20
CA SER A 39 5.57 -12.85 7.75
C SER A 39 5.58 -11.44 7.16
N GLN A 40 6.76 -10.84 7.01
CA GLN A 40 6.90 -9.53 6.35
C GLN A 40 6.43 -9.62 4.89
N GLU A 41 6.75 -10.71 4.21
CA GLU A 41 6.38 -10.98 2.83
C GLU A 41 4.86 -11.08 2.68
N GLU A 42 4.19 -11.85 3.55
CA GLU A 42 2.73 -11.99 3.55
C GLU A 42 2.05 -10.64 3.82
N ALA A 43 2.49 -9.90 4.85
CA ALA A 43 1.93 -8.58 5.14
C ALA A 43 2.06 -7.62 3.93
N ILE A 44 3.18 -7.68 3.20
CA ILE A 44 3.38 -6.92 1.95
C ILE A 44 2.46 -7.39 0.81
N GLN A 45 2.17 -8.69 0.71
CA GLN A 45 1.23 -9.19 -0.29
C GLN A 45 -0.18 -8.71 0.02
N GLU A 46 -0.62 -8.88 1.26
CA GLU A 46 -1.96 -8.49 1.72
C GLU A 46 -2.19 -6.99 1.59
N ILE A 47 -1.23 -6.14 1.98
CA ILE A 47 -1.38 -4.69 1.83
C ILE A 47 -1.47 -4.28 0.36
N LYS A 48 -0.76 -4.95 -0.56
CA LYS A 48 -0.83 -4.62 -1.99
C LYS A 48 -2.17 -4.97 -2.61
N GLU A 49 -2.80 -6.07 -2.18
CA GLU A 49 -4.17 -6.39 -2.59
C GLU A 49 -5.18 -5.41 -1.98
N ALA A 50 -5.02 -5.03 -0.71
CA ALA A 50 -5.85 -4.00 -0.09
C ALA A 50 -5.74 -2.64 -0.80
N VAL A 51 -4.52 -2.22 -1.20
CA VAL A 51 -4.28 -1.02 -2.01
C VAL A 51 -4.99 -1.15 -3.36
N ARG A 52 -4.88 -2.29 -4.05
CA ARG A 52 -5.53 -2.50 -5.35
C ARG A 52 -7.04 -2.32 -5.26
N VAL A 53 -7.67 -2.93 -4.26
CA VAL A 53 -9.12 -2.82 -4.02
C VAL A 53 -9.49 -1.36 -3.74
N HIS A 54 -8.74 -0.68 -2.87
CA HIS A 54 -9.00 0.72 -2.53
C HIS A 54 -8.85 1.66 -3.72
N LEU A 55 -7.79 1.51 -4.54
CA LEU A 55 -7.61 2.32 -5.75
C LEU A 55 -8.68 2.06 -6.80
N SER A 56 -9.20 0.84 -6.88
CA SER A 56 -10.31 0.49 -7.78
C SER A 56 -11.58 1.24 -7.36
N MET A 57 -11.88 1.32 -6.06
CA MET A 57 -13.02 2.09 -5.54
C MET A 57 -12.89 3.58 -5.84
N LEU A 58 -11.72 4.19 -5.58
CA LEU A 58 -11.48 5.60 -5.92
C LEU A 58 -11.68 5.87 -7.41
N LEU A 59 -11.25 4.96 -8.28
CA LEU A 59 -11.44 5.09 -9.72
C LEU A 59 -12.91 4.99 -10.13
N GLU A 60 -13.67 4.08 -9.52
CA GLU A 60 -15.11 3.90 -9.74
C GLU A 60 -15.91 5.13 -9.28
N ASP A 61 -15.54 5.71 -8.15
CA ASP A 61 -16.17 6.90 -7.58
C ASP A 61 -15.73 8.21 -8.28
N GLY A 62 -14.69 8.15 -9.13
CA GLY A 62 -14.14 9.31 -9.83
C GLY A 62 -13.26 10.21 -8.95
N ASP A 63 -12.78 9.68 -7.83
CA ASP A 63 -11.91 10.35 -6.88
C ASP A 63 -10.45 10.42 -7.35
N GLU A 64 -9.68 11.33 -6.73
CA GLU A 64 -8.26 11.49 -7.03
C GLU A 64 -7.44 10.31 -6.49
N ILE A 65 -6.61 9.72 -7.34
CA ILE A 65 -5.62 8.72 -6.94
C ILE A 65 -4.41 9.42 -6.31
N PRO A 66 -4.05 9.12 -5.04
CA PRO A 66 -2.93 9.78 -4.38
C PRO A 66 -1.61 9.56 -5.11
N ARG A 67 -0.73 10.56 -5.10
CA ARG A 67 0.62 10.44 -5.66
C ARG A 67 1.56 9.76 -4.65
N PRO A 68 2.61 9.04 -5.12
CA PRO A 68 3.67 8.54 -4.25
C PRO A 68 4.25 9.64 -3.35
N LYS A 69 4.39 9.36 -2.06
CA LYS A 69 4.96 10.31 -1.07
C LYS A 69 6.48 10.43 -1.18
N SER A 70 7.14 9.42 -1.72
CA SER A 70 8.59 9.38 -1.86
C SER A 70 8.96 8.93 -3.26
N THR A 71 9.91 9.63 -3.88
CA THR A 71 10.53 9.22 -5.14
C THR A 71 11.98 9.62 -5.09
N ILE A 72 12.88 8.66 -5.30
CA ILE A 72 14.32 8.93 -5.39
C ILE A 72 14.69 8.91 -6.87
N ALA A 73 15.11 10.05 -7.39
CA ALA A 73 15.77 10.12 -8.68
C ALA A 73 17.28 9.97 -8.45
N LEU A 74 17.87 8.90 -8.94
CA LEU A 74 19.33 8.78 -9.01
C LEU A 74 19.80 9.68 -10.16
N LEU A 75 20.50 10.77 -9.82
CA LEU A 75 21.12 11.71 -10.75
C LEU A 75 22.44 11.16 -11.31
#